data_AF-A0AAU8K9B7-F1
#
_entry.id   AF-A0AAU8K9B7-F1
#
_cell.length_a   1.000
_cell.length_b   1.000
_cell.length_c   1.000
_cell.angle_alpha   90.00
_cell.angle_beta   90.00
_cell.angle_gamma   90.00
#
_symmetry.space_group_name_H-M   'P 1'
#
loop_
_entity.id
_entity.type
_entity.pdbx_description
1 polymer ?
#
loop_
_entity_poly.entity_id
_entity_poly.type
_entity_poly.pdbx_seq_one_letter_code
_entity_poly.pdbx_strand_id
1 'polypeptide(L)'
;MTTRTATNNRADDEVFDFNLNAVEAESELRPFVFLWASKENPNRRFTMQHMEGLNVWPLMVAADNGDSAAMAGIFREALGNAQWTDFRDTPLPQYKLKALFKSYRKHCGASEGESGASSDS
;
A
#
# COMPACT_ATOMS: atom_id res chain seq x y z
N MET A 1 -31.36 38.50 -9.42
CA MET A 1 -29.92 38.25 -9.28
C MET A 1 -29.57 38.44 -7.83
N THR A 2 -29.14 37.39 -7.13
CA THR A 2 -28.71 37.50 -5.73
C THR A 2 -27.28 37.02 -5.66
N THR A 3 -26.36 37.97 -5.60
CA THR A 3 -24.92 37.74 -5.47
C THR A 3 -24.65 37.28 -4.05
N ARG A 4 -24.21 36.03 -3.87
CA ARG A 4 -23.68 35.55 -2.58
C ARG A 4 -22.18 35.85 -2.54
N THR A 5 -21.80 36.83 -1.73
CA THR A 5 -20.41 37.09 -1.34
C THR A 5 -19.94 35.94 -0.45
N ALA A 6 -18.98 35.15 -0.93
CA ALA A 6 -18.22 34.25 -0.07
C ALA A 6 -17.20 35.11 0.70
N THR A 7 -17.47 35.38 1.98
CA THR A 7 -16.47 35.91 2.90
C THR A 7 -15.47 34.81 3.21
N ASN A 8 -14.33 34.80 2.51
CA ASN A 8 -13.14 34.09 2.98
C ASN A 8 -12.20 35.15 3.59
N ASN A 9 -12.40 35.42 4.88
CA ASN A 9 -11.55 36.32 5.66
C ASN A 9 -10.31 35.54 6.11
N ARG A 10 -9.27 35.48 5.27
CA ARG A 10 -7.94 35.02 5.69
C ARG A 10 -6.95 36.11 5.30
N ALA A 11 -6.21 36.64 6.28
CA ALA A 11 -5.24 37.71 6.04
C ALA A 11 -3.96 37.15 5.40
N ASP A 12 -3.21 37.99 4.68
CA ASP A 12 -2.05 37.59 3.87
C ASP A 12 -0.87 37.04 4.71
N ASP A 13 -0.93 37.19 6.03
CA ASP A 13 0.03 36.77 7.05
C ASP A 13 -0.32 35.44 7.75
N GLU A 14 -1.34 34.71 7.28
CA GLU A 14 -1.72 33.43 7.88
C GLU A 14 -0.88 32.22 7.43
N VAL A 15 -0.51 31.39 8.42
CA VAL A 15 0.18 30.10 8.24
C VAL A 15 -0.67 29.18 7.37
N PHE A 16 -0.10 28.64 6.30
CA PHE A 16 -0.81 27.71 5.42
C PHE A 16 -1.19 26.42 6.17
N ASP A 17 -2.49 26.19 6.32
CA ASP A 17 -3.03 24.94 6.87
C ASP A 17 -3.27 23.93 5.74
N PHE A 18 -2.48 22.86 5.68
CA PHE A 18 -2.72 21.75 4.77
C PHE A 18 -3.78 20.80 5.34
N ASN A 19 -4.94 20.70 4.70
CA ASN A 19 -6.02 19.81 5.14
C ASN A 19 -5.87 18.41 4.55
N LEU A 20 -5.29 17.49 5.33
CA LEU A 20 -5.15 16.09 4.92
C LEU A 20 -6.50 15.38 4.69
N ASN A 21 -7.61 15.85 5.30
CA ASN A 21 -8.94 15.28 5.07
C ASN A 21 -9.52 15.59 3.68
N ALA A 22 -8.92 16.54 2.95
CA ALA A 22 -9.31 16.87 1.58
C ALA A 22 -8.51 16.10 0.53
N VAL A 23 -7.53 15.29 0.94
CA VAL A 23 -6.73 14.46 0.04
C VAL A 23 -7.51 13.21 -0.32
N GLU A 24 -7.68 12.98 -1.63
CA GLU A 24 -8.29 11.77 -2.18
C GLU A 24 -7.20 10.85 -2.73
N ALA A 25 -7.50 9.55 -2.83
CA ALA A 25 -6.59 8.60 -3.44
C ALA A 25 -6.46 8.88 -4.95
N GLU A 26 -5.26 8.73 -5.49
CA GLU A 26 -4.99 8.91 -6.92
C GLU A 26 -5.49 7.72 -7.76
N SER A 27 -5.87 6.61 -7.09
CA SER A 27 -6.28 5.36 -7.71
C SER A 27 -7.62 4.83 -7.16
N GLU A 28 -8.26 3.92 -7.90
CA GLU A 28 -9.51 3.26 -7.49
C GLU A 28 -9.35 2.30 -6.29
N LEU A 29 -8.15 2.18 -5.71
CA LEU A 29 -7.82 1.33 -4.56
C LEU A 29 -8.31 -0.13 -4.69
N ARG A 30 -8.30 -0.68 -5.91
CA ARG A 30 -8.82 -2.03 -6.16
C ARG A 30 -7.99 -3.10 -5.44
N PRO A 31 -8.62 -4.07 -4.77
CA PRO A 31 -7.89 -5.12 -4.06
C PRO A 31 -7.13 -6.03 -5.03
N PHE A 32 -6.02 -6.59 -4.54
CA PHE A 32 -5.20 -7.57 -5.25
C PHE A 32 -5.53 -8.99 -4.77
N VAL A 33 -5.99 -9.86 -5.66
CA VAL A 33 -6.34 -11.25 -5.32
C VAL A 33 -5.31 -12.21 -5.91
N PHE A 34 -4.81 -13.13 -5.09
CA PHE A 34 -3.85 -14.14 -5.54
C PHE A 34 -4.18 -15.54 -5.00
N LEU A 35 -3.65 -16.56 -5.67
CA LEU A 35 -3.81 -17.97 -5.29
C LEU A 35 -2.57 -18.44 -4.53
N TRP A 36 -2.76 -19.04 -3.36
CA TRP A 36 -1.69 -19.68 -2.61
C TRP A 36 -2.15 -20.97 -1.93
N ALA A 37 -1.89 -22.07 -2.62
CA ALA A 37 -2.28 -23.41 -2.24
C ALA A 37 -1.64 -23.87 -0.93
N SER A 38 -2.42 -24.58 -0.10
CA SER A 38 -1.92 -25.48 0.94
C SER A 38 -2.21 -26.93 0.55
N LYS A 39 -1.70 -27.90 1.31
CA LYS A 39 -2.03 -29.33 1.09
C LYS A 39 -3.54 -29.61 1.19
N GLU A 40 -4.22 -28.86 2.04
CA GLU A 40 -5.66 -29.03 2.33
C GLU A 40 -6.54 -28.20 1.40
N ASN A 41 -6.02 -27.08 0.88
CA ASN A 41 -6.76 -26.20 -0.01
C ASN A 41 -5.91 -25.78 -1.23
N PRO A 42 -5.99 -26.51 -2.36
CA PRO A 42 -5.17 -26.25 -3.54
C PRO A 42 -5.54 -24.96 -4.28
N ASN A 43 -6.75 -24.42 -4.06
CA ASN A 43 -7.27 -23.24 -4.76
C ASN A 43 -7.55 -22.06 -3.80
N ARG A 44 -6.85 -22.03 -2.67
CA ARG A 44 -7.01 -21.00 -1.65
C ARG A 44 -6.68 -19.61 -2.21
N ARG A 45 -7.61 -18.68 -2.04
CA ARG A 45 -7.51 -17.28 -2.49
C ARG A 45 -7.28 -16.37 -1.31
N PHE A 46 -6.40 -15.40 -1.52
CA PHE A 46 -6.11 -14.31 -0.59
C PHE A 46 -6.42 -12.99 -1.25
N THR A 47 -6.87 -12.02 -0.45
CA THR A 47 -7.23 -10.68 -0.89
C THR A 47 -6.42 -9.67 -0.11
N MET A 48 -5.58 -8.92 -0.81
CA MET A 48 -4.81 -7.82 -0.28
C MET A 48 -5.48 -6.50 -0.61
N GLN A 49 -5.55 -5.59 0.35
CA GLN A 49 -5.93 -4.19 0.12
C GLN A 49 -4.93 -3.52 -0.83
N HIS A 50 -5.31 -2.40 -1.45
CA HIS A 50 -4.37 -1.61 -2.26
C HIS A 50 -3.29 -0.95 -1.39
N MET A 51 -2.06 -0.79 -1.90
CA MET A 51 -0.93 -0.26 -1.12
C MET A 51 -1.17 1.15 -0.56
N GLU A 52 -1.78 2.05 -1.34
CA GLU A 52 -2.13 3.41 -0.88
C GLU A 52 -3.16 3.42 0.26
N GLY A 53 -3.96 2.37 0.39
CA GLY A 53 -4.95 2.23 1.46
C GLY A 53 -4.38 1.64 2.75
N LEU A 54 -3.11 1.27 2.79
CA LEU A 54 -2.51 0.66 3.98
C LEU A 54 -2.22 1.71 5.04
N ASN A 55 -2.40 1.34 6.31
CA ASN A 55 -1.89 2.14 7.41
C ASN A 55 -0.36 2.12 7.38
N VAL A 56 0.27 3.28 7.22
CA VAL A 56 1.73 3.39 7.08
C VAL A 56 2.48 3.15 8.40
N TRP A 57 1.85 3.40 9.56
CA TRP A 57 2.55 3.35 10.85
C TRP A 57 3.12 1.97 11.19
N PRO A 58 2.36 0.86 11.06
CA PRO A 58 2.90 -0.48 11.25
C PRO A 58 4.00 -0.83 10.23
N LEU A 59 3.95 -0.26 9.03
CA LEU A 59 4.92 -0.53 7.95
C LEU A 59 6.27 0.12 8.25
N MET A 60 6.27 1.35 8.78
CA MET A 60 7.49 2.04 9.19
C MET A 60 8.24 1.26 10.28
N VAL A 61 7.52 0.77 11.29
CA VAL A 61 8.12 -0.06 12.36
C VAL A 61 8.70 -1.37 11.81
N ALA A 62 8.03 -1.96 10.82
CA ALA A 62 8.55 -3.17 10.18
C ALA A 62 9.81 -2.91 9.34
N ALA A 63 9.91 -1.75 8.70
CA ALA A 63 11.04 -1.36 7.87
C ALA A 63 12.34 -1.18 8.68
N ASP A 64 12.25 -0.76 9.95
CA ASP A 64 13.40 -0.67 10.86
C ASP A 64 14.11 -2.01 11.08
N ASN A 65 13.43 -3.13 10.78
CA ASN A 65 13.97 -4.48 10.92
C ASN A 65 14.50 -5.06 9.57
N GLY A 66 14.65 -4.20 8.55
CA GLY A 66 15.18 -4.53 7.23
C GLY A 66 14.13 -4.97 6.20
N ASP A 67 14.55 -5.12 4.94
CA ASP A 67 13.67 -5.30 3.78
C ASP A 67 12.71 -6.49 3.89
N SER A 68 13.18 -7.61 4.46
CA SER A 68 12.33 -8.80 4.61
C SER A 68 11.23 -8.59 5.65
N ALA A 69 11.53 -7.87 6.72
CA ALA A 69 10.54 -7.49 7.72
C ALA A 69 9.57 -6.45 7.16
N ALA A 70 10.06 -5.48 6.37
CA ALA A 70 9.22 -4.52 5.66
C ALA A 70 8.19 -5.21 4.76
N MET A 71 8.64 -6.16 3.92
CA MET A 71 7.75 -6.94 3.06
C MET A 71 6.71 -7.73 3.87
N ALA A 72 7.12 -8.37 4.97
CA ALA A 72 6.21 -9.09 5.84
C ALA A 72 5.18 -8.17 6.52
N GLY A 73 5.60 -6.97 6.92
CA GLY A 73 4.71 -5.93 7.46
C GLY A 73 3.65 -5.51 6.45
N ILE A 74 4.06 -5.26 5.19
CA ILE A 74 3.14 -4.92 4.09
C ILE A 74 2.12 -6.03 3.87
N PHE A 75 2.57 -7.30 3.80
CA PHE A 75 1.66 -8.42 3.61
C PHE A 75 0.67 -8.58 4.76
N ARG A 76 1.12 -8.40 6.01
CA ARG A 76 0.26 -8.47 7.19
C ARG A 76 -0.82 -7.40 7.16
N GLU A 77 -0.44 -6.15 6.88
CA GLU A 77 -1.38 -5.03 6.85
C GLU A 77 -2.39 -5.20 5.70
N ALA A 78 -1.91 -5.59 4.51
CA ALA A 78 -2.75 -5.72 3.34
C ALA A 78 -3.75 -6.88 3.43
N LEU A 79 -3.36 -8.02 4.03
CA LEU A 79 -4.24 -9.19 4.25
C LEU A 79 -5.17 -9.02 5.46
N GLY A 80 -4.76 -8.21 6.44
CA GLY A 80 -5.37 -8.18 7.77
C GLY A 80 -5.07 -9.45 8.60
N ASN A 81 -5.35 -9.39 9.89
CA ASN A 81 -4.91 -10.41 10.86
C ASN A 81 -5.42 -11.83 10.56
N ALA A 82 -6.66 -11.97 10.08
CA ALA A 82 -7.27 -13.27 9.81
C ALA A 82 -6.58 -13.99 8.63
N GLN A 83 -6.52 -13.34 7.45
CA GLN A 83 -5.87 -13.94 6.28
C GLN A 83 -4.35 -14.04 6.44
N TRP A 84 -3.72 -13.12 7.19
CA TRP A 84 -2.30 -13.21 7.49
C TRP A 84 -1.94 -14.48 8.25
N THR A 85 -2.75 -14.87 9.24
CA THR A 85 -2.53 -16.08 10.02
C THR A 85 -2.58 -17.31 9.10
N ASP A 86 -3.66 -17.44 8.33
CA ASP A 86 -3.85 -18.55 7.39
C ASP A 86 -2.80 -18.59 6.25
N PHE A 87 -2.33 -17.42 5.82
CA PHE A 87 -1.23 -17.30 4.84
C PHE A 87 0.08 -17.87 5.39
N ARG A 88 0.40 -17.57 6.66
CA ARG A 88 1.64 -18.00 7.31
C ARG A 88 1.70 -19.48 7.66
N ASP A 89 0.55 -20.15 7.76
CA ASP A 89 0.49 -21.59 8.05
C ASP A 89 1.08 -22.44 6.92
N THR A 90 1.14 -21.90 5.69
CA THR A 90 1.81 -22.54 4.56
C THR A 90 3.20 -21.94 4.35
N PRO A 91 4.29 -22.73 4.43
CA PRO A 91 5.64 -22.24 4.15
C PRO A 91 5.75 -21.59 2.77
N LEU A 92 6.17 -20.33 2.74
CA LEU A 92 6.34 -19.57 1.50
C LEU A 92 7.82 -19.51 1.11
N PRO A 93 8.25 -20.17 0.02
CA PRO A 93 9.62 -20.04 -0.48
C PRO A 93 9.94 -18.59 -0.85
N GLN A 94 11.18 -18.17 -0.58
CA GLN A 94 11.62 -16.78 -0.79
C GLN A 94 11.42 -16.28 -2.24
N TYR A 95 11.60 -17.14 -3.24
CA TYR A 95 11.41 -16.73 -4.64
C TYR A 95 9.94 -16.39 -4.95
N LYS A 96 8.98 -17.06 -4.29
CA LYS A 96 7.55 -16.76 -4.43
C LYS A 96 7.17 -15.49 -3.67
N LEU A 97 7.79 -15.24 -2.51
CA LEU A 97 7.64 -13.97 -1.79
C LEU A 97 8.02 -12.78 -2.67
N LYS A 98 9.18 -12.84 -3.34
CA LYS A 98 9.64 -11.80 -4.26
C LYS A 98 8.68 -11.61 -5.45
N ALA A 99 8.24 -12.71 -6.06
CA ALA A 99 7.29 -12.68 -7.17
C ALA A 99 5.92 -12.09 -6.77
N LEU A 100 5.44 -12.45 -5.58
CA LEU A 100 4.20 -11.91 -5.02
C LEU A 100 4.33 -10.41 -4.80
N PHE A 101 5.40 -9.96 -4.14
CA PHE A 101 5.63 -8.54 -3.87
C PHE A 101 5.71 -7.72 -5.15
N LYS A 102 6.47 -8.19 -6.15
CA LYS A 102 6.58 -7.54 -7.46
C LYS A 102 5.22 -7.42 -8.15
N SER A 103 4.41 -8.48 -8.13
CA SER A 103 3.08 -8.48 -8.74
C SER A 103 2.13 -7.52 -8.03
N TYR A 104 2.18 -7.49 -6.70
CA TYR A 104 1.35 -6.61 -5.87
C TYR A 104 1.70 -5.12 -6.09
N ARG A 105 2.99 -4.78 -6.15
CA ARG A 105 3.46 -3.43 -6.51
C ARG A 105 2.94 -3.00 -7.87
N LYS A 106 3.09 -3.87 -8.88
CA LYS A 106 2.59 -3.59 -10.24
C LYS A 106 1.08 -3.37 -10.27
N HIS A 107 0.31 -4.18 -9.55
CA HIS A 107 -1.14 -4.01 -9.44
C HIS A 107 -1.52 -2.66 -8.83
N CYS A 108 -0.76 -2.22 -7.82
CA CYS A 108 -1.04 -0.97 -7.13
C CYS A 108 -0.50 0.28 -7.82
N GLY A 109 -0.09 0.20 -9.10
CA GLY A 109 0.50 1.33 -9.82
C GLY A 109 1.88 1.78 -9.31
N ALA A 110 2.41 1.14 -8.26
CA ALA A 110 3.76 1.36 -7.76
C ALA A 110 4.77 0.68 -8.68
N SER A 111 5.06 1.29 -9.83
CA SER A 111 6.16 0.88 -10.69
C SER A 111 7.45 0.78 -9.86
N GLU A 112 8.32 -0.19 -10.21
CA GLU A 112 9.74 -0.09 -9.86
C GLU A 112 10.17 1.29 -10.35
N GLY A 113 10.52 2.19 -9.43
CA GLY A 113 10.78 3.57 -9.80
C GLY A 113 11.79 3.60 -10.94
N GLU A 114 11.42 4.21 -12.06
CA GLU A 114 12.39 4.97 -12.81
C GLU A 114 12.78 6.18 -11.96
N SER A 115 13.47 5.91 -10.85
CA SER A 115 14.54 6.77 -10.40
C SER A 115 15.79 6.36 -11.21
N GLY A 116 15.69 6.54 -12.53
CA GLY A 116 16.85 6.80 -13.37
C GLY A 116 17.32 8.22 -13.12
N ALA A 117 17.71 8.52 -11.88
CA ALA A 117 18.60 9.63 -11.64
C ALA A 117 19.99 9.15 -12.07
N SER A 118 20.42 9.59 -13.24
CA SER A 118 21.81 9.54 -13.73
C SER A 118 22.42 8.16 -13.94
N SER A 119 22.48 7.74 -15.20
CA SER A 119 23.68 7.10 -15.73
C SER A 119 24.06 7.82 -17.01
N ASP A 120 25.20 8.51 -16.93
CA ASP A 120 26.00 9.11 -18.00
C ASP A 120 25.66 8.68 -19.45
N SER A 121 25.33 9.66 -20.30
CA SER A 121 26.14 10.08 -21.48
C SER A 121 25.44 11.20 -22.24
#